data_AF-A0A2E0H4X3-F1
#
_entry.id   AF-A0A2E0H4X3-F1
#
_cell.length_a   1.000
_cell.length_b   1.000
_cell.length_c   1.000
_cell.angle_alpha   90.00
_cell.angle_beta   90.00
_cell.angle_gamma   90.00
#
_symmetry.space_group_name_H-M   'P 1'
#
loop_
_entity.id
_entity.type
_entity.pdbx_description
1 polymer ?
#
loop_
_entity_poly.entity_id
_entity_poly.type
_entity_poly.pdbx_seq_one_letter_code
_entity_poly.pdbx_strand_id
1 'polypeptide(L)' 'MLSCHECEKTCEEELGRQVIVGQNSEGFDWIFLCLNCIRDWRQRGLKSEGYSPKVIQDILNKEYPMD' A
#
# COMPACT_ATOMS: atom_id res chain seq x y z
N MET A 1 -15.64 3.02 6.40
CA MET A 1 -14.66 2.18 7.13
C MET A 1 -14.46 0.80 6.50
N LEU A 2 -13.23 0.46 6.15
CA LEU A 2 -12.78 -0.84 5.61
C LEU A 2 -11.67 -1.43 6.49
N SER A 3 -11.59 -2.76 6.59
CA SER A 3 -10.53 -3.46 7.33
C SER A 3 -9.30 -3.65 6.45
N CYS A 4 -8.13 -3.24 6.95
CA CYS A 4 -6.86 -3.47 6.29
C CYS A 4 -6.52 -4.97 6.28
N HIS A 5 -6.20 -5.53 5.13
CA HIS A 5 -5.84 -6.94 4.97
C HIS A 5 -4.61 -7.35 5.80
N GLU A 6 -3.65 -6.44 5.99
CA GLU A 6 -2.36 -6.75 6.63
C GLU A 6 -2.37 -6.59 8.15
N CYS A 7 -3.07 -5.59 8.68
CA CYS A 7 -3.05 -5.26 10.10
C CYS A 7 -4.41 -5.31 10.79
N GLU A 8 -5.46 -5.67 10.05
CA GLU A 8 -6.84 -5.84 10.52
C GLU A 8 -7.48 -4.59 11.14
N LYS A 9 -6.77 -3.45 11.13
CA LYS A 9 -7.30 -2.17 11.59
C LYS A 9 -8.30 -1.62 10.58
N THR A 10 -9.41 -1.12 11.09
CA THR A 10 -10.40 -0.39 10.32
C THR A 10 -9.97 1.06 10.12
N CYS A 11 -10.09 1.58 8.90
CA CYS A 11 -9.91 3.00 8.60
C CYS A 11 -10.87 3.45 7.50
N GLU A 12 -11.03 4.76 7.32
CA GLU A 12 -11.82 5.26 6.19
C GLU A 12 -11.16 4.91 4.86
N GLU A 13 -11.99 4.65 3.84
CA GLU A 13 -11.49 4.18 2.54
C GLU A 13 -10.56 5.20 1.88
N GLU A 14 -10.82 6.51 2.08
CA GLU A 14 -9.97 7.61 1.63
C GLU A 14 -8.56 7.60 2.24
N LEU A 15 -8.41 6.97 3.41
CA LEU A 15 -7.15 6.78 4.14
C LEU A 15 -6.46 5.45 3.81
N GLY A 16 -6.86 4.77 2.75
CA GLY A 16 -6.25 3.54 2.27
C GLY A 16 -6.26 3.42 0.76
N ARG A 17 -5.89 2.24 0.26
CA ARG A 17 -5.88 1.93 -1.18
C ARG A 17 -6.42 0.52 -1.41
N GLN A 18 -7.21 0.37 -2.47
CA GLN A 18 -7.53 -0.94 -3.02
C GLN A 18 -6.39 -1.37 -3.96
N VAL A 19 -5.92 -2.61 -3.81
CA VAL A 19 -4.79 -3.16 -4.55
C VAL A 19 -5.20 -4.48 -5.18
N ILE A 20 -4.88 -4.66 -6.45
CA ILE A 20 -5.01 -5.95 -7.14
C ILE A 20 -3.82 -6.83 -6.74
N VAL A 21 -4.09 -8.01 -6.21
CA VAL A 21 -3.06 -8.99 -5.82
C VAL A 21 -3.01 -10.22 -6.73
N GLY A 22 -4.02 -10.38 -7.58
CA GLY A 22 -4.11 -11.51 -8.50
C GLY A 22 -5.17 -11.33 -9.56
N GLN A 23 -5.09 -12.13 -10.61
CA GLN A 23 -6.14 -12.28 -11.62
C GLN A 23 -6.53 -13.76 -11.68
N ASN A 24 -7.83 -14.02 -11.72
CA ASN A 24 -8.41 -15.35 -11.83
C ASN A 24 -9.43 -15.41 -12.99
N SER A 25 -10.09 -16.55 -13.18
CA SER A 25 -11.06 -16.75 -14.27
C SER A 25 -12.31 -15.87 -14.15
N GLU A 26 -12.59 -15.32 -12.97
CA GLU A 26 -13.77 -14.52 -12.65
C GLU A 26 -13.46 -13.01 -12.57
N GLY A 27 -12.19 -12.61 -12.51
CA GLY A 27 -11.79 -11.20 -12.45
C GLY A 27 -10.45 -10.97 -11.74
N PHE A 28 -10.39 -9.90 -10.95
CA PHE A 28 -9.22 -9.52 -10.16
C PHE A 28 -9.50 -9.72 -8.67
N ASP A 29 -8.51 -10.21 -7.94
CA ASP A 29 -8.54 -10.28 -6.48
C ASP A 29 -8.06 -8.94 -5.93
N TRP A 30 -8.94 -8.28 -5.17
CA TRP A 30 -8.69 -6.98 -4.56
C TRP A 30 -8.54 -7.13 -3.05
N ILE A 31 -7.56 -6.44 -2.49
CA ILE A 31 -7.44 -6.24 -1.05
C ILE A 31 -7.45 -4.75 -0.74
N PHE A 32 -7.88 -4.40 0.47
CA PHE A 32 -7.75 -3.05 0.99
C PHE A 32 -6.56 -2.97 1.96
N LEU A 33 -5.71 -1.96 1.78
CA LEU A 33 -4.60 -1.66 2.66
C LEU A 33 -4.75 -0.25 3.24
N CYS A 34 -4.60 -0.12 4.55
CA CYS A 34 -4.45 1.20 5.17
C CYS A 34 -3.14 1.87 4.72
N LEU A 35 -3.08 3.20 4.86
CA LEU A 35 -1.95 4.00 4.38
C LEU A 35 -0.58 3.51 4.87
N ASN A 36 -0.47 3.07 6.13
CA ASN A 36 0.77 2.52 6.67
C ASN A 36 1.19 1.22 5.96
N CYS A 37 0.25 0.29 5.76
CA CYS A 37 0.56 -1.00 5.15
C CYS A 37 0.91 -0.89 3.66
N ILE A 38 0.24 -0.02 2.91
CA ILE A 38 0.61 0.24 1.51
C ILE A 38 1.99 0.91 1.41
N ARG A 39 2.32 1.84 2.33
CA ARG A 39 3.65 2.45 2.41
C ARG A 39 4.73 1.40 2.71
N ASP A 40 4.47 0.47 3.64
CA ASP A 40 5.40 -0.61 3.96
C ASP A 40 5.63 -1.55 2.77
N TRP A 41 4.56 -1.91 2.05
CA TRP A 41 4.66 -2.70 0.82
C TRP A 41 5.52 -1.99 -0.23
N ARG A 42 5.22 -0.71 -0.50
CA ARG A 42 5.96 0.08 -1.48
C ARG A 42 7.43 0.26 -1.07
N GLN A 43 7.68 0.50 0.21
CA GLN A 43 9.04 0.58 0.76
C GLN A 43 9.83 -0.70 0.49
N ARG A 44 9.24 -1.89 0.72
CA ARG A 44 9.91 -3.17 0.44
C ARG A 44 10.22 -3.33 -1.04
N GLY A 45 9.29 -2.98 -1.93
CA GLY A 45 9.51 -3.00 -3.38
C GLY A 45 10.68 -2.11 -3.80
N LEU A 46 10.68 -0.84 -3.37
CA LEU A 46 11.74 0.11 -3.71
C LEU A 46 13.12 -0.30 -3.13
N LYS A 47 13.16 -0.92 -1.94
CA LYS A 47 14.40 -1.50 -1.40
C LYS A 47 14.93 -2.61 -2.30
N SER A 48 14.05 -3.50 -2.77
CA SER A 48 14.42 -4.58 -3.69
C SER A 48 14.87 -4.06 -5.07
N GLU A 49 14.36 -2.91 -5.49
CA GLU A 49 14.80 -2.20 -6.70
C GLU A 49 16.14 -1.44 -6.52
N GLY A 50 16.69 -1.39 -5.29
CA GLY A 50 18.01 -0.81 -5.02
C GLY A 50 18.02 0.69 -4.71
N TYR A 51 16.86 1.30 -4.44
CA TYR A 51 16.79 2.72 -4.09
C TYR A 51 17.40 3.02 -2.70
N SER A 52 18.02 4.20 -2.57
CA SER A 52 18.55 4.66 -1.29
C SER A 52 17.44 5.07 -0.31
N PRO A 53 17.66 5.00 1.01
CA PRO A 53 16.63 5.33 2.00
C PRO A 53 16.01 6.72 1.82
N LYS A 54 16.80 7.72 1.42
CA LYS A 54 16.31 9.08 1.16
C LYS A 54 15.32 9.10 -0.03
N VAL A 55 15.70 8.47 -1.15
CA VAL A 55 14.84 8.43 -2.35
C VAL A 55 13.56 7.65 -2.07
N ILE A 56 13.64 6.57 -1.30
CA ILE A 56 12.46 5.81 -0.86
C ILE A 56 11.49 6.72 -0.09
N GLN A 57 12.00 7.48 0.89
CA GLN A 57 11.17 8.38 1.68
C GLN A 57 10.50 9.46 0.81
N ASP A 58 11.24 10.03 -0.15
CA ASP A 58 10.72 11.04 -1.09
C ASP A 58 9.59 10.46 -1.96
N ILE A 59 9.75 9.22 -2.47
CA ILE A 59 8.72 8.52 -3.24
C ILE A 59 7.49 8.24 -2.37
N LEU A 60 7.67 7.69 -1.17
CA LEU A 60 6.55 7.36 -0.27
C LEU A 60 5.74 8.59 0.10
N ASN A 61 6.40 9.71 0.42
CA ASN A 61 5.71 10.97 0.77
C ASN A 61 4.95 11.56 -0.42
N LYS A 62 5.43 11.34 -1.65
CA LYS A 62 4.74 11.77 -2.86
C LYS A 62 3.55 10.88 -3.22
N GLU A 63 3.71 9.55 -3.17
CA GLU A 63 2.67 8.58 -3.58
C GLU A 63 1.59 8.40 -2.50
N TYR A 64 1.98 8.45 -1.22
CA TYR A 64 1.15 8.09 -0.08
C TYR A 64 1.36 9.07 1.10
N PRO A 65 1.01 10.36 0.95
CA PRO A 65 1.19 11.36 2.01
C PRO A 65 0.40 11.00 3.26
N MET A 66 1.00 11.15 4.44
CA MET A 66 0.42 10.83 5.75
C MET A 66 -0.21 12.04 6.44
N ASP A 67 -0.30 13.17 5.73
CA ASP A 67 -0.69 14.48 6.22
C ASP A 67 -2.21 14.68 6.15
#